data_AF-A0ABD1IHX1-F1
#
_entry.id   AF-A0ABD1IHX1-F1
#
_cell.length_a   1.000
_cell.length_b   1.000
_cell.length_c   1.000
_cell.angle_alpha   90.00
_cell.angle_beta   90.00
_cell.angle_gamma   90.00
#
_symmetry.space_group_name_H-M   'P 1'
#
loop_
_entity.id
_entity.type
_entity.pdbx_description
1 polymer ?
#
loop_
_entity_poly.entity_id
_entity_poly.type
_entity_poly.pdbx_seq_one_letter_code
_entity_poly.pdbx_strand_id
1 'polypeptide(L)'
;MILVDGITLLCNDLQVDPQDIVMAATMCEFSKQEFITGLQSLGIDSLEKFRERISFMRSELKDEQKFREIYNYAFGWAKEKGQKSLALDTAIGMWQLLFAEKQWPLVDHWCQFLQARHNKAISRDTWSQLLEFARIVVPALSNYDPEGAWPYLIDEFVDYLTECGIIQKDNVSDDWSYKL
;
A
#
# COMPACT_ATOMS: atom_id res chain seq x y z
N MET A 1 -1.89 -30.32 -1.36
CA MET A 1 -1.46 -28.94 -1.63
C MET A 1 -2.53 -28.30 -2.47
N ILE A 2 -3.03 -27.13 -2.10
CA ILE A 2 -3.96 -26.37 -2.92
C ILE A 2 -3.09 -25.53 -3.84
N LEU A 3 -3.08 -25.91 -5.12
CA LEU A 3 -2.31 -25.26 -6.17
C LEU A 3 -3.05 -24.03 -6.70
N VAL A 4 -2.37 -23.23 -7.52
CA VAL A 4 -2.88 -21.99 -8.10
C VAL A 4 -4.27 -22.15 -8.71
N ASP A 5 -4.51 -23.19 -9.50
CA ASP A 5 -5.82 -23.46 -10.12
C ASP A 5 -6.96 -23.65 -9.09
N GLY A 6 -6.64 -24.28 -7.95
CA GLY A 6 -7.59 -24.47 -6.85
C GLY A 6 -7.91 -23.17 -6.12
N ILE A 7 -6.92 -22.27 -5.99
CA ILE A 7 -7.14 -20.92 -5.45
C ILE A 7 -7.96 -20.08 -6.41
N THR A 8 -7.71 -20.17 -7.72
CA THR A 8 -8.51 -19.45 -8.74
C THR A 8 -9.98 -19.88 -8.71
N LEU A 9 -10.26 -21.18 -8.60
CA LEU A 9 -11.64 -21.67 -8.45
C LEU A 9 -12.29 -21.16 -7.16
N LEU A 10 -11.55 -21.15 -6.05
CA LEU A 10 -12.05 -20.60 -4.78
C LEU A 10 -12.33 -19.09 -4.89
N CYS A 11 -11.45 -18.31 -5.53
CA CYS A 11 -11.67 -16.88 -5.78
C CYS A 11 -12.93 -16.64 -6.62
N ASN A 12 -13.16 -17.46 -7.66
CA ASN A 12 -14.38 -17.41 -8.47
C ASN A 12 -15.63 -17.70 -7.63
N ASP A 13 -15.60 -18.76 -6.81
CA ASP A 13 -16.71 -19.11 -5.91
C ASP A 13 -16.97 -18.00 -4.88
N LEU A 14 -15.91 -17.33 -4.40
CA LEU A 14 -16.02 -16.22 -3.45
C LEU A 14 -16.38 -14.89 -4.12
N GLN A 15 -16.33 -14.80 -5.45
CA GLN A 15 -16.48 -13.56 -6.24
C GLN A 15 -15.47 -12.47 -5.82
N VAL A 16 -14.22 -12.89 -5.61
CA VAL A 16 -13.12 -12.00 -5.22
C VAL A 16 -12.01 -12.11 -6.26
N ASP A 17 -11.38 -10.98 -6.59
CA ASP A 17 -10.24 -10.98 -7.49
C ASP A 17 -9.07 -11.76 -6.87
N PRO A 18 -8.43 -12.71 -7.58
CA PRO A 18 -7.26 -13.42 -7.06
C PRO A 18 -6.09 -12.52 -6.64
N GLN A 19 -6.01 -11.29 -7.15
CA GLN A 19 -5.01 -10.28 -6.80
C GLN A 19 -5.46 -9.34 -5.69
N ASP A 20 -6.66 -9.51 -5.14
CA ASP A 20 -7.19 -8.68 -4.06
C ASP A 20 -6.35 -8.82 -2.78
N ILE A 21 -6.23 -7.74 -2.01
CA ILE A 21 -5.51 -7.70 -0.74
C ILE A 21 -5.95 -8.78 0.26
N VAL A 22 -7.25 -9.08 0.32
CA VAL A 22 -7.76 -10.16 1.20
C VAL A 22 -7.32 -11.55 0.73
N MET A 23 -6.91 -11.67 -0.54
CA MET A 23 -6.37 -12.88 -1.14
C MET A 23 -4.84 -12.82 -1.33
N ALA A 24 -4.15 -11.75 -0.95
CA ALA A 24 -2.71 -11.61 -1.15
C ALA A 24 -1.88 -12.60 -0.32
N ALA A 25 -2.38 -13.00 0.85
CA ALA A 25 -1.78 -14.09 1.64
C ALA A 25 -1.87 -15.45 0.92
N THR A 26 -2.76 -15.57 -0.08
CA THR A 26 -3.05 -16.79 -0.85
C THR A 26 -2.15 -16.97 -2.08
N MET A 27 -1.25 -16.02 -2.38
CA MET A 27 -0.26 -16.18 -3.45
C MET A 27 0.84 -17.21 -3.14
N CYS A 28 0.81 -17.81 -1.94
CA CYS A 28 1.66 -18.94 -1.58
C CYS A 28 0.78 -20.18 -1.38
N GLU A 29 1.16 -21.27 -2.06
CA GLU A 29 0.52 -22.58 -1.98
C GLU A 29 0.18 -22.96 -0.52
N PHE A 30 -1.08 -23.27 -0.24
CA PHE A 30 -1.46 -23.81 1.06
C PHE A 30 -1.32 -25.32 1.08
N SER A 31 -0.75 -25.87 2.16
CA SER A 31 -1.04 -27.26 2.46
C SER A 31 -2.53 -27.42 2.76
N LYS A 32 -3.08 -28.59 2.45
CA LYS A 32 -4.50 -28.89 2.77
C LYS A 32 -4.77 -28.70 4.27
N GLN A 33 -3.77 -28.98 5.10
CA GLN A 33 -3.86 -28.85 6.56
C GLN A 33 -3.97 -27.38 6.97
N GLU A 34 -3.10 -26.51 6.47
CA GLU A 34 -3.13 -25.07 6.79
C GLU A 34 -4.46 -24.44 6.36
N PHE A 35 -4.96 -24.80 5.17
CA PHE A 35 -6.25 -24.31 4.70
C PHE A 35 -7.40 -24.75 5.62
N ILE A 36 -7.50 -26.05 5.94
CA ILE A 36 -8.57 -26.57 6.80
C ILE A 36 -8.45 -26.01 8.22
N THR A 37 -7.26 -25.99 8.80
CA THR A 37 -7.03 -25.47 10.15
C THR A 37 -7.30 -23.97 10.22
N GLY A 38 -6.90 -23.20 9.20
CA GLY A 38 -7.24 -21.79 9.05
C GLY A 38 -8.74 -21.55 9.06
N LEU A 39 -9.49 -22.22 8.17
CA LEU A 39 -10.95 -22.09 8.13
C LEU A 39 -11.63 -22.53 9.43
N GLN A 40 -11.19 -23.62 10.04
CA GLN A 40 -11.73 -24.10 11.32
C GLN A 40 -11.49 -23.10 12.46
N SER A 41 -10.28 -22.54 12.56
CA SER A 41 -9.96 -21.50 13.56
C SER A 41 -10.76 -20.20 13.37
N LEU A 42 -11.15 -19.92 12.12
CA LEU A 42 -12.02 -18.79 11.78
C LEU A 42 -13.52 -19.14 11.85
N GLY A 43 -13.89 -20.38 12.16
CA GLY A 43 -15.27 -20.84 12.22
C GLY A 43 -15.98 -20.87 10.86
N ILE A 44 -15.23 -20.92 9.76
CA ILE A 44 -15.75 -20.92 8.39
C ILE A 44 -16.00 -22.37 7.96
N ASP A 45 -17.29 -22.73 7.82
CA ASP A 45 -17.74 -24.05 7.36
C ASP A 45 -18.60 -23.98 6.08
N SER A 46 -18.84 -22.78 5.56
CA SER A 46 -19.61 -22.54 4.34
C SER A 46 -19.01 -21.39 3.52
N LEU A 47 -19.29 -21.37 2.21
CA LEU A 47 -18.88 -20.28 1.33
C LEU A 47 -19.49 -18.94 1.76
N GLU A 48 -20.70 -18.95 2.31
CA GLU A 48 -21.36 -17.74 2.81
C GLU A 48 -20.61 -17.13 3.99
N LYS A 49 -20.26 -17.93 5.00
CA LYS A 49 -19.42 -17.47 6.12
C LYS A 49 -18.05 -16.99 5.68
N PHE A 50 -17.50 -17.60 4.62
CA PHE A 50 -16.24 -17.14 4.04
C PHE A 50 -16.41 -15.74 3.44
N ARG A 51 -17.43 -15.50 2.60
CA ARG A 51 -17.72 -14.17 2.04
C ARG A 51 -18.01 -13.12 3.12
N GLU A 52 -18.74 -13.49 4.17
CA GLU A 52 -18.96 -12.63 5.34
C GLU A 52 -17.64 -12.28 6.02
N ARG A 53 -16.76 -13.26 6.23
CA ARG A 53 -15.45 -13.03 6.84
C ARG A 53 -14.57 -12.12 5.97
N ILE A 54 -14.58 -12.28 4.65
CA ILE A 54 -13.88 -11.39 3.73
C ILE A 54 -14.43 -9.96 3.84
N SER A 55 -15.75 -9.82 3.85
CA SER A 55 -16.41 -8.52 4.01
C SER A 55 -16.03 -7.86 5.34
N PHE A 56 -15.99 -8.65 6.42
CA PHE A 56 -15.51 -8.20 7.72
C PHE A 56 -14.05 -7.76 7.68
N MET A 57 -13.14 -8.56 7.11
CA MET A 57 -11.72 -8.19 7.00
C MET A 57 -11.52 -6.90 6.19
N ARG A 58 -12.26 -6.71 5.09
CA ARG A 58 -12.26 -5.42 4.36
C ARG A 58 -12.78 -4.27 5.24
N SER A 59 -13.81 -4.51 6.05
CA SER A 59 -14.29 -3.48 6.99
C SER A 59 -13.24 -3.11 8.04
N GLU A 60 -12.39 -4.06 8.47
CA GLU A 60 -11.28 -3.78 9.37
C GLU A 60 -10.17 -2.96 8.70
N LEU A 61 -9.94 -3.13 7.40
CA LEU A 61 -8.99 -2.32 6.64
C LEU A 61 -9.43 -0.85 6.47
N LYS A 62 -10.72 -0.56 6.68
CA LYS A 62 -11.24 0.82 6.68
C LYS A 62 -10.94 1.57 7.99
N ASP A 63 -10.67 0.84 9.07
CA ASP A 63 -10.25 1.45 10.33
C ASP A 63 -8.80 1.93 10.22
N GLU A 64 -8.56 3.21 10.51
CA GLU A 64 -7.24 3.81 10.29
C GLU A 64 -6.14 3.23 11.18
N GLN A 65 -6.48 2.88 12.42
CA GLN A 65 -5.53 2.33 13.36
C GLN A 65 -5.12 0.92 12.94
N LYS A 66 -6.10 0.06 12.63
CA LYS A 66 -5.86 -1.29 12.13
C LYS A 66 -5.12 -1.28 10.80
N PHE A 67 -5.50 -0.39 9.88
CA PHE A 67 -4.78 -0.25 8.61
C PHE A 67 -3.32 0.12 8.84
N ARG A 68 -3.02 1.07 9.74
CA ARG A 68 -1.64 1.44 10.09
C ARG A 68 -0.86 0.26 10.68
N GLU A 69 -1.48 -0.55 11.52
CA GLU A 69 -0.86 -1.75 12.09
C GLU A 69 -0.54 -2.79 10.99
N ILE A 70 -1.51 -3.07 10.11
CA ILE A 70 -1.37 -3.99 8.97
C ILE A 70 -0.30 -3.48 8.00
N TYR A 71 -0.33 -2.20 7.65
CA TYR A 71 0.63 -1.56 6.76
C TYR A 71 2.07 -1.66 7.29
N ASN A 72 2.29 -1.42 8.58
CA ASN A 72 3.62 -1.52 9.19
C ASN A 72 4.08 -2.97 9.35
N TYR A 73 3.14 -3.89 9.61
CA TYR A 73 3.42 -5.33 9.63
C TYR A 73 3.84 -5.85 8.25
N ALA A 74 3.16 -5.40 7.19
CA ALA A 74 3.39 -5.82 5.81
C ALA A 74 4.85 -5.65 5.38
N PHE A 75 5.52 -4.56 5.79
CA PHE A 75 6.96 -4.38 5.53
C PHE A 75 7.82 -5.51 6.11
N GLY A 76 7.53 -5.90 7.36
CA GLY A 76 8.26 -6.95 8.06
C GLY A 76 8.00 -8.34 7.48
N TRP A 77 6.78 -8.57 6.98
CA TRP A 77 6.36 -9.81 6.35
C TRP A 77 6.95 -9.97 4.94
N ALA A 78 6.93 -8.91 4.13
CA ALA A 78 7.33 -8.96 2.72
C ALA A 78 8.86 -8.95 2.53
N LYS A 79 9.62 -8.38 3.47
CA LYS A 79 11.09 -8.33 3.36
C LYS A 79 11.72 -9.69 3.58
N GLU A 80 12.82 -9.95 2.89
CA GLU A 80 13.60 -11.17 3.11
C GLU A 80 14.17 -11.25 4.54
N LYS A 81 14.33 -12.48 5.04
CA LYS A 81 14.94 -12.73 6.36
C LYS A 81 16.38 -12.22 6.37
N GLY A 82 16.73 -11.44 7.40
CA GLY A 82 18.06 -10.84 7.55
C GLY A 82 18.21 -9.47 6.87
N GLN A 83 17.33 -9.09 5.94
CA GLN A 83 17.39 -7.78 5.29
C GLN A 83 16.73 -6.68 6.15
N LYS A 84 17.28 -5.47 6.05
CA LYS A 84 16.75 -4.26 6.71
C LYS A 84 15.81 -3.46 5.81
N SER A 85 15.92 -3.65 4.50
CA SER A 85 15.12 -2.98 3.46
C SER A 85 14.27 -3.99 2.69
N LEU A 86 13.24 -3.47 2.01
CA LEU A 86 12.35 -4.21 1.14
C LEU A 86 12.79 -4.03 -0.32
N ALA A 87 12.83 -5.11 -1.10
CA ALA A 87 13.13 -5.01 -2.53
C ALA A 87 12.10 -4.11 -3.23
N LEU A 88 12.54 -3.34 -4.23
CA LEU A 88 11.70 -2.31 -4.85
C LEU A 88 10.43 -2.90 -5.48
N ASP A 89 10.56 -3.94 -6.30
CA ASP A 89 9.43 -4.57 -6.99
C ASP A 89 8.40 -5.11 -5.98
N THR A 90 8.88 -5.68 -4.88
CA THR A 90 8.01 -6.14 -3.77
C THR A 90 7.32 -4.96 -3.09
N ALA A 91 8.03 -3.86 -2.84
CA ALA A 91 7.44 -2.67 -2.23
C ALA A 91 6.34 -2.06 -3.11
N ILE A 92 6.57 -1.96 -4.42
CA ILE A 92 5.58 -1.47 -5.41
C ILE A 92 4.33 -2.34 -5.38
N GLY A 93 4.47 -3.66 -5.51
CA GLY A 93 3.32 -4.57 -5.49
C GLY A 93 2.52 -4.47 -4.18
N MET A 94 3.21 -4.37 -3.04
CA MET A 94 2.56 -4.23 -1.74
C MET A 94 1.84 -2.87 -1.59
N TRP A 95 2.39 -1.77 -2.11
CA TRP A 95 1.71 -0.48 -2.08
C TRP A 95 0.48 -0.43 -2.97
N GLN A 96 0.56 -0.97 -4.19
CA GLN A 96 -0.61 -1.08 -5.07
C GLN A 96 -1.74 -1.86 -4.38
N LEU A 97 -1.38 -2.95 -3.71
CA LEU A 97 -2.31 -3.78 -2.95
C LEU A 97 -2.93 -3.03 -1.75
N LEU A 98 -2.09 -2.42 -0.90
CA LEU A 98 -2.53 -1.74 0.33
C LEU A 98 -3.35 -0.48 0.04
N PHE A 99 -2.95 0.30 -0.96
CA PHE A 99 -3.65 1.53 -1.32
C PHE A 99 -4.83 1.33 -2.26
N ALA A 100 -5.05 0.13 -2.82
CA ALA A 100 -6.28 -0.18 -3.55
C ALA A 100 -7.53 0.00 -2.67
N GLU A 101 -7.47 -0.41 -1.40
CA GLU A 101 -8.59 -0.23 -0.45
C GLU A 101 -8.67 1.21 0.09
N LYS A 102 -7.52 1.85 0.36
CA LYS A 102 -7.47 3.26 0.84
C LYS A 102 -7.76 4.29 -0.25
N GLN A 103 -7.68 3.89 -1.53
CA GLN A 103 -7.87 4.73 -2.71
C GLN A 103 -6.98 5.99 -2.71
N TRP A 104 -5.71 5.85 -2.33
CA TRP A 104 -4.79 6.99 -2.35
C TRP A 104 -4.45 7.38 -3.80
N PRO A 105 -4.81 8.59 -4.27
CA PRO A 105 -4.79 8.94 -5.70
C PRO A 105 -3.38 9.09 -6.29
N LEU A 106 -2.35 9.17 -5.46
CA LEU A 106 -0.97 9.34 -5.88
C LEU A 106 -0.18 8.01 -5.92
N VAL A 107 -0.81 6.86 -5.61
CA VAL A 107 -0.10 5.57 -5.54
C VAL A 107 0.57 5.19 -6.87
N ASP A 108 -0.11 5.38 -8.00
CA ASP A 108 0.45 5.02 -9.31
C ASP A 108 1.62 5.93 -9.68
N HIS A 109 1.48 7.23 -9.40
CA HIS A 109 2.55 8.20 -9.61
C HIS A 109 3.77 7.91 -8.74
N TRP A 110 3.55 7.53 -7.48
CA TRP A 110 4.61 7.10 -6.56
C TRP A 110 5.35 5.88 -7.09
N CYS A 111 4.62 4.86 -7.55
CA CYS A 111 5.22 3.64 -8.10
C CYS A 111 6.04 3.95 -9.36
N GLN A 112 5.50 4.78 -10.27
CA GLN A 112 6.20 5.21 -11.49
C GLN A 112 7.47 6.01 -11.16
N PHE A 113 7.39 6.94 -10.21
CA PHE A 113 8.53 7.72 -9.73
C PHE A 113 9.67 6.81 -9.24
N LEU A 114 9.34 5.82 -8.40
CA LEU A 114 10.35 4.93 -7.84
C LEU A 114 11.04 4.10 -8.92
N GLN A 115 10.29 3.62 -9.91
CA GLN A 115 10.84 2.87 -11.04
C GLN A 115 11.72 3.76 -11.93
N ALA A 116 11.32 5.01 -12.15
CA ALA A 116 12.01 5.93 -13.04
C ALA A 116 13.28 6.54 -12.42
N ARG A 117 13.25 6.91 -11.13
CA ARG A 117 14.28 7.74 -10.49
C ARG A 117 15.00 7.09 -9.31
N HIS A 118 14.31 6.27 -8.52
CA HIS A 118 14.91 5.70 -7.31
C HIS A 118 15.67 4.40 -7.58
N ASN A 119 15.01 3.43 -8.20
CA ASN A 119 15.51 2.09 -8.56
C ASN A 119 16.34 1.38 -7.47
N LYS A 120 15.95 1.53 -6.20
CA LYS A 120 16.65 1.00 -5.01
C LYS A 120 15.66 0.43 -3.99
N ALA A 121 16.18 -0.38 -3.08
CA ALA A 121 15.41 -0.99 -2.00
C ALA A 121 14.86 0.07 -1.01
N ILE A 122 13.64 -0.16 -0.54
CA ILE A 122 12.89 0.75 0.32
C ILE A 122 13.22 0.51 1.79
N SER A 123 13.52 1.58 2.52
CA SER A 123 13.77 1.53 3.96
C SER A 123 12.45 1.46 4.76
N ARG A 124 12.52 0.96 6.00
CA ARG A 124 11.36 0.94 6.90
C ARG A 124 10.84 2.35 7.18
N ASP A 125 11.74 3.32 7.31
CA ASP A 125 11.39 4.70 7.59
C ASP A 125 10.60 5.31 6.43
N THR A 126 11.13 5.24 5.21
CA THR A 126 10.44 5.65 3.98
C THR A 126 9.06 5.01 3.84
N TRP A 127 8.98 3.70 4.09
CA TRP A 127 7.72 2.97 4.08
C TRP A 127 6.70 3.57 5.07
N SER A 128 7.06 3.69 6.34
CA SER A 128 6.16 4.24 7.36
C SER A 128 5.79 5.70 7.12
N GLN A 129 6.74 6.52 6.65
CA GLN A 129 6.52 7.94 6.36
C GLN A 129 5.59 8.15 5.16
N LEU A 130 5.62 7.27 4.15
CA LEU A 130 4.68 7.36 3.02
C LEU A 130 3.22 7.22 3.46
N LEU A 131 2.93 6.36 4.46
CA LEU A 131 1.58 6.26 5.01
C LEU A 131 1.14 7.56 5.68
N GLU A 132 2.03 8.18 6.46
CA GLU A 132 1.73 9.47 7.10
C GLU A 132 1.53 10.56 6.05
N PHE A 133 2.38 10.60 5.02
CA PHE A 133 2.23 11.50 3.88
C PHE A 133 0.86 11.33 3.21
N ALA A 134 0.49 10.09 2.87
CA ALA A 134 -0.80 9.78 2.25
C ALA A 134 -2.01 10.13 3.13
N ARG A 135 -1.82 10.21 4.45
CA ARG A 135 -2.88 10.53 5.42
C ARG A 135 -3.04 12.04 5.63
N ILE A 136 -1.93 12.78 5.71
CA ILE A 136 -1.96 14.18 6.13
C ILE A 136 -1.78 15.17 4.99
N VAL A 137 -1.13 14.77 3.90
CA VAL A 137 -0.88 15.63 2.74
C VAL A 137 -1.99 15.46 1.72
N VAL A 138 -2.64 16.56 1.35
CA VAL A 138 -3.71 16.53 0.35
C VAL A 138 -3.14 16.24 -1.04
N PRO A 139 -3.90 15.61 -1.96
CA PRO A 139 -3.36 15.25 -3.28
C PRO A 139 -2.86 16.43 -4.12
N ALA A 140 -3.37 17.64 -3.88
CA ALA A 140 -2.90 18.87 -4.52
C ALA A 140 -1.57 19.40 -3.94
N LEU A 141 -1.04 18.76 -2.88
CA LEU A 141 0.17 19.11 -2.13
C LEU A 141 0.21 20.55 -1.58
N SER A 142 -0.92 21.25 -1.52
CA SER A 142 -0.97 22.64 -1.02
C SER A 142 -0.61 22.79 0.46
N ASN A 143 -0.64 21.70 1.24
CA ASN A 143 -0.25 21.67 2.64
C ASN A 143 1.05 20.89 2.89
N TYR A 144 1.80 20.55 1.84
CA TYR A 144 3.12 19.92 1.97
C TYR A 144 4.18 20.99 2.29
N ASP A 145 5.05 20.69 3.25
CA ASP A 145 6.17 21.53 3.67
C ASP A 145 7.49 20.84 3.31
N PRO A 146 8.30 21.37 2.36
CA PRO A 146 9.58 20.80 1.97
C PRO A 146 10.66 20.92 3.06
N GLU A 147 10.48 21.82 4.04
CA GLU A 147 11.38 21.92 5.20
C GLU A 147 10.92 21.01 6.36
N GLY A 148 9.87 20.21 6.12
CA GLY A 148 9.37 19.22 7.06
C GLY A 148 10.34 18.06 7.29
N ALA A 149 10.07 17.26 8.31
CA ALA A 149 10.89 16.09 8.66
C ALA A 149 10.58 14.85 7.79
N TRP A 150 10.33 15.05 6.50
CA TRP A 150 10.07 13.96 5.55
C TRP A 150 11.38 13.29 5.10
N PRO A 151 11.35 12.01 4.72
CA PRO A 151 12.47 11.40 4.02
C PRO A 151 12.70 12.10 2.69
N TYR A 152 13.95 12.33 2.33
CA TYR A 152 14.36 12.94 1.06
C TYR A 152 13.65 12.34 -0.17
N LEU A 153 13.36 11.04 -0.15
CA LEU A 153 12.66 10.36 -1.25
C LEU A 153 11.22 10.87 -1.47
N ILE A 154 10.54 11.31 -0.41
CA ILE A 154 9.21 11.93 -0.52
C ILE A 154 9.34 13.32 -1.13
N ASP A 155 10.37 14.07 -0.76
CA ASP A 155 10.62 15.40 -1.33
C ASP A 155 10.93 15.30 -2.83
N GLU A 156 11.78 14.35 -3.22
CA GLU A 156 12.05 14.03 -4.63
C GLU A 156 10.79 13.62 -5.41
N PHE A 157 9.84 12.95 -4.74
CA PHE A 157 8.57 12.60 -5.36
C PHE A 157 7.69 13.83 -5.60
N VAL A 158 7.63 14.77 -4.66
CA VAL A 158 6.90 16.03 -4.85
C VAL A 158 7.49 16.85 -6.00
N ASP A 159 8.81 16.90 -6.10
CA ASP A 159 9.47 17.56 -7.22
C ASP A 159 9.19 16.84 -8.54
N TYR A 160 9.21 15.50 -8.57
CA TYR A 160 8.80 14.73 -9.73
C TYR A 160 7.38 15.05 -10.21
N LEU A 161 6.41 15.14 -9.28
CA LEU A 161 5.02 15.49 -9.62
C LEU A 161 4.91 16.89 -10.23
N THR A 162 5.71 17.84 -9.72
CA THR A 162 5.77 19.21 -10.22
C THR A 162 6.38 19.26 -11.62
N GLU A 163 7.50 18.58 -11.84
CA GLU A 163 8.21 18.54 -13.13
C GLU A 163 7.36 17.89 -14.24
N CYS A 164 6.58 16.86 -13.90
CA CYS A 164 5.65 16.22 -14.82
C CYS A 164 4.36 17.03 -15.07
N GLY A 165 4.18 18.17 -14.40
CA GLY A 165 2.98 19.00 -14.51
C GLY A 165 1.72 18.33 -13.94
N ILE A 166 1.87 17.30 -13.11
CA ILE A 166 0.76 16.62 -12.42
C ILE A 166 0.19 17.56 -11.35
N ILE A 167 1.04 18.41 -10.77
CA ILE A 167 0.67 19.41 -9.76
C ILE A 167 1.29 20.75 -10.15
N GLN A 168 0.52 21.82 -9.99
CA GLN A 168 1.00 23.19 -10.15
C GLN A 168 1.45 23.70 -8.78
N LYS A 169 2.73 24.07 -8.63
CA LYS A 169 3.12 24.90 -7.49
C LYS A 169 2.37 26.23 -7.67
N ASP A 170 1.51 26.58 -6.71
CA ASP A 170 1.01 27.95 -6.64
C ASP A 170 2.24 28.85 -6.61
N ASN A 171 2.40 29.67 -7.65
CA ASN A 171 3.41 30.71 -7.68
C ASN A 171 3.08 31.67 -6.53
N VAL A 172 3.65 31.43 -5.36
CA VAL A 172 3.76 32.47 -4.33
C VAL A 172 4.61 33.54 -4.99
N SER A 173 3.92 34.57 -5.46
CA SER A 173 4.50 35.81 -5.92
C SER A 173 5.38 36.36 -4.80
N ASP A 174 6.69 36.12 -4.88
CA ASP A 174 7.72 36.85 -4.15
C ASP A 174 7.77 38.29 -4.67
N ASP A 175 6.65 39.01 -4.53
CA ASP A 175 6.56 40.42 -4.86
C ASP A 175 6.77 41.22 -3.58
N TRP A 176 8.06 41.44 -3.27
CA TRP A 176 8.52 42.30 -2.18
C TRP A 176 8.31 43.80 -2.45
N SER A 177 7.51 44.19 -3.45
CA SER A 177 7.42 45.58 -3.92
C SER A 177 6.48 46.51 -3.15
N TYR A 178 5.82 46.07 -2.07
CA TYR A 178 4.87 46.91 -1.31
C TYR A 178 5.27 47.29 0.12
N LYS A 179 6.57 47.31 0.46
CA LYS A 179 7.05 48.00 1.67
C LYS A 179 7.87 49.24 1.29
N LEU A 180 7.16 50.31 0.94
CA LEU A 180 7.63 51.70 1.01
C LEU A 180 6.67 52.52 1.85
#